data_AF-A0A536U654-F1
#
_entry.id   AF-A0A536U654-F1
#
_cell.length_a   1.000
_cell.length_b   1.000
_cell.length_c   1.000
_cell.angle_alpha   90.00
_cell.angle_beta   90.00
_cell.angle_gamma   90.00
#
_symmetry.space_group_name_H-M   'P 1'
#
loop_
_entity.id
_entity.type
_entity.pdbx_description
1 polymer ?
#
loop_
_entity_poly.entity_id
_entity_poly.type
_entity_poly.pdbx_seq_one_letter_code
_entity_poly.pdbx_strand_id
1 'polypeptide(L)'
;MTQFLIANMAPLMFAALVVFLLFGYPVSFALAAIGLSFGFLGIELGLLTPALFGALPERIFGIMSNDTLLAVPFFTFMGLILERSGMAEDLLNTIGQLFGPIRGGLAYAVIFVGALLAATTGVVAASVISMGLISLPIMLRYGYDRRLASGVIAASGTLAQIIPPSLVLIVLADQLGKSVGDMYAGAIFPGLVLTALYAIYVFGVTM
;
A
#
# COMPACT_ATOMS: atom_id res chain seq x y z
N MET A 1 -7.22 -40.20 -0.32
CA MET A 1 -7.29 -38.84 -0.89
C MET A 1 -7.87 -37.82 0.10
N THR A 2 -9.01 -38.12 0.73
CA THR A 2 -9.64 -37.27 1.76
C THR A 2 -8.74 -36.96 2.97
N GLN A 3 -8.01 -37.94 3.51
CA GLN A 3 -7.05 -37.69 4.61
C GLN A 3 -5.92 -36.71 4.25
N PHE A 4 -5.45 -36.72 2.99
CA PHE A 4 -4.41 -35.80 2.53
C PHE A 4 -4.93 -34.36 2.45
N LEU A 5 -6.16 -34.19 1.94
CA LEU A 5 -6.86 -32.90 1.88
C LEU A 5 -7.08 -32.32 3.27
N ILE A 6 -7.51 -33.14 4.22
CA ILE A 6 -7.71 -32.73 5.61
C ILE A 6 -6.39 -32.27 6.24
N ALA A 7 -5.31 -33.04 6.08
CA ALA A 7 -4.01 -32.71 6.65
C ALA A 7 -3.35 -31.46 6.03
N ASN A 8 -3.67 -31.13 4.78
CA ASN A 8 -3.02 -30.06 4.03
C ASN A 8 -3.97 -28.93 3.60
N MET A 9 -5.11 -28.76 4.27
CA MET A 9 -6.14 -27.79 3.84
C MET A 9 -5.61 -26.35 3.81
N ALA A 10 -4.87 -25.91 4.82
CA ALA A 10 -4.33 -24.55 4.88
C ALA A 10 -3.25 -24.27 3.81
N PRO A 11 -2.22 -25.12 3.61
CA PRO A 11 -1.28 -24.97 2.49
C PRO A 11 -1.96 -24.98 1.12
N LEU A 12 -2.96 -25.84 0.92
CA LEU A 12 -3.71 -25.91 -0.34
C LEU A 12 -4.54 -24.64 -0.58
N MET A 13 -5.18 -24.10 0.46
CA MET A 13 -5.92 -22.85 0.40
C MET A 13 -5.00 -21.67 0.06
N PHE A 14 -3.82 -21.62 0.67
CA PHE A 14 -2.82 -20.60 0.39
C PHE A 14 -2.25 -20.72 -1.03
N ALA A 15 -1.90 -21.93 -1.48
CA ALA A 15 -1.41 -22.16 -2.85
C ALA A 15 -2.46 -21.80 -3.90
N ALA A 16 -3.73 -22.16 -3.67
CA ALA A 16 -4.84 -21.77 -4.53
C ALA A 16 -4.99 -20.24 -4.61
N LEU A 17 -4.80 -19.53 -3.49
CA LEU A 17 -4.82 -18.07 -3.45
C LEU A 17 -3.72 -17.48 -4.31
N VAL A 18 -2.48 -17.94 -4.16
CA VAL A 18 -1.37 -17.48 -4.99
C VAL A 18 -1.67 -17.69 -6.48
N VAL A 19 -2.15 -18.87 -6.87
CA VAL A 19 -2.49 -19.17 -8.27
C VAL A 19 -3.61 -18.25 -8.79
N PHE A 20 -4.65 -18.00 -8.00
CA PHE A 20 -5.73 -17.09 -8.39
C PHE A 20 -5.26 -15.64 -8.55
N LEU A 21 -4.39 -15.17 -7.65
CA LEU A 21 -3.81 -13.84 -7.73
C LEU A 21 -2.92 -13.68 -8.97
N LEU A 22 -2.23 -14.74 -9.40
CA LEU A 22 -1.41 -14.72 -10.63
C LEU A 22 -2.25 -14.56 -11.91
N PHE A 23 -3.53 -14.94 -11.91
CA PHE A 23 -4.44 -14.66 -13.02
C PHE A 23 -4.84 -13.18 -13.13
N GLY A 24 -4.42 -12.33 -12.18
CA GLY A 24 -4.70 -10.89 -12.20
C GLY A 24 -6.14 -10.54 -11.80
N TYR A 25 -6.87 -11.47 -11.20
CA TYR A 25 -8.22 -11.20 -10.68
C TYR A 25 -8.14 -10.28 -9.44
N PRO A 26 -9.11 -9.36 -9.23
CA PRO A 26 -9.06 -8.48 -8.07
C PRO A 26 -9.03 -9.27 -6.75
N VAL A 27 -8.14 -8.85 -5.85
CA VAL A 27 -7.78 -9.58 -4.63
C VAL A 27 -9.01 -9.90 -3.75
N SER A 28 -9.96 -8.98 -3.63
CA SER A 28 -11.19 -9.16 -2.84
C SER A 28 -12.02 -10.34 -3.32
N PHE A 29 -12.21 -10.48 -4.63
CA PHE A 29 -12.95 -11.59 -5.22
C PHE A 29 -12.19 -12.91 -5.14
N ALA A 30 -10.87 -12.87 -5.27
CA ALA A 30 -10.03 -14.06 -5.09
C ALA A 30 -10.13 -14.60 -3.65
N LEU A 31 -10.02 -13.72 -2.65
CA LEU A 31 -10.17 -14.08 -1.23
C LEU A 31 -11.57 -14.62 -0.93
N ALA A 32 -12.62 -13.97 -1.45
CA ALA A 32 -14.00 -14.42 -1.26
C ALA A 32 -14.24 -15.80 -1.90
N ALA A 33 -13.85 -15.99 -3.17
CA ALA A 33 -14.03 -17.24 -3.88
C ALA A 33 -13.31 -18.40 -3.17
N ILE A 34 -12.06 -18.18 -2.76
CA ILE A 34 -11.25 -19.22 -2.12
C ILE A 34 -11.74 -19.49 -0.71
N GLY A 35 -12.04 -18.46 0.07
CA GLY A 35 -12.59 -18.60 1.43
C GLY A 35 -13.91 -19.36 1.43
N LEU A 36 -14.82 -19.06 0.49
CA LEU A 36 -16.09 -19.77 0.37
C LEU A 36 -15.91 -21.19 -0.17
N SER A 37 -15.03 -21.40 -1.15
CA SER A 37 -14.79 -22.73 -1.73
C SER A 37 -14.15 -23.68 -0.71
N PHE A 38 -13.09 -23.23 -0.03
CA PHE A 38 -12.44 -24.03 1.02
C PHE A 38 -13.28 -24.13 2.28
N GLY A 39 -14.11 -23.12 2.59
CA GLY A 39 -15.12 -23.20 3.64
C GLY A 39 -16.13 -24.30 3.36
N PHE A 40 -16.64 -24.40 2.13
CA PHE A 40 -17.57 -25.45 1.70
C PHE A 40 -16.91 -26.84 1.75
N LEU A 41 -15.69 -26.97 1.22
CA LEU A 41 -14.91 -28.20 1.32
C LEU A 41 -14.63 -28.60 2.77
N GLY A 42 -14.35 -27.65 3.65
CA GLY A 42 -14.15 -27.90 5.07
C GLY A 42 -15.42 -28.41 5.77
N ILE A 43 -16.60 -27.96 5.35
CA ILE A 43 -17.88 -28.48 5.85
C ILE A 43 -18.10 -29.92 5.39
N GLU A 44 -17.92 -30.21 4.10
CA GLU A 44 -18.06 -31.57 3.53
C GLU A 44 -17.07 -32.57 4.15
N LEU A 45 -15.85 -32.12 4.48
CA LEU A 45 -14.83 -32.93 5.14
C LEU A 45 -15.00 -33.04 6.66
N GLY A 46 -16.04 -32.41 7.24
CA GLY A 46 -16.33 -32.45 8.68
C GLY A 46 -15.37 -31.62 9.55
N LEU A 47 -14.59 -30.72 8.95
CA LEU A 47 -13.64 -29.83 9.65
C LEU A 47 -14.31 -28.54 10.15
N LEU A 48 -15.39 -28.11 9.49
CA LEU A 48 -16.11 -26.87 9.77
C LEU A 48 -17.60 -27.16 9.94
N THR A 49 -18.28 -26.33 10.73
CA THR A 49 -19.74 -26.45 10.91
C THR A 49 -20.48 -25.58 9.89
N PRO A 50 -21.62 -26.06 9.33
CA PRO A 50 -22.46 -25.25 8.42
C PRO A 50 -22.92 -23.93 9.03
N ALA A 51 -23.02 -23.85 10.37
CA ALA A 51 -23.36 -22.64 11.10
C ALA A 51 -22.40 -21.46 10.81
N LEU A 52 -21.14 -21.73 10.46
CA LEU A 52 -20.17 -20.69 10.10
C LEU A 52 -20.59 -19.90 8.85
N PHE A 53 -21.26 -20.56 7.90
CA PHE A 53 -21.79 -19.88 6.71
C PHE A 53 -23.01 -19.02 7.07
N GLY A 54 -23.83 -19.48 8.02
CA GLY A 54 -24.95 -18.71 8.57
C GLY A 54 -24.50 -17.42 9.29
N ALA A 55 -23.28 -17.38 9.81
CA ALA A 55 -22.70 -16.20 10.47
C ALA A 55 -22.11 -15.17 9.48
N LEU A 56 -22.01 -15.49 8.19
CA LEU A 56 -21.40 -14.58 7.19
C LEU A 56 -22.11 -13.21 7.09
N PRO A 57 -23.46 -13.12 7.07
CA PRO A 57 -24.14 -11.83 7.01
C PRO A 57 -23.80 -10.93 8.20
N GLU A 58 -23.77 -11.50 9.42
CA GLU A 58 -23.41 -10.77 10.64
C GLU A 58 -21.94 -10.33 10.61
N ARG A 59 -21.04 -11.17 10.10
CA ARG A 59 -19.63 -10.80 9.89
C ARG A 59 -19.46 -9.65 8.91
N ILE A 60 -20.17 -9.68 7.78
CA ILE A 60 -20.14 -8.61 6.78
C ILE A 60 -20.68 -7.31 7.39
N PHE A 61 -21.82 -7.38 8.07
CA PHE A 61 -22.42 -6.20 8.71
C PHE A 61 -21.52 -5.64 9.82
N GLY A 62 -20.90 -6.49 10.63
CA GLY A 62 -19.93 -6.09 11.65
C GLY A 62 -18.72 -5.34 11.07
N ILE A 63 -18.22 -5.74 9.89
CA ILE A 63 -17.15 -5.01 9.19
C ILE A 63 -17.67 -3.67 8.67
N MET A 64 -18.87 -3.62 8.10
CA MET A 64 -19.47 -2.38 7.60
C MET A 64 -19.77 -1.36 8.71
N SER A 65 -20.07 -1.82 9.92
CA SER A 65 -20.32 -0.99 11.10
C SER A 65 -19.06 -0.67 11.91
N ASN A 66 -17.87 -0.96 11.37
CA ASN A 66 -16.61 -0.70 12.07
C ASN A 66 -16.22 0.78 11.99
N ASP A 67 -16.28 1.47 13.12
CA ASP A 67 -15.93 2.89 13.24
C ASP A 67 -14.48 3.19 12.84
N THR A 68 -13.55 2.24 13.05
CA THR A 68 -12.14 2.40 12.64
C THR A 68 -12.03 2.46 11.11
N LEU A 69 -12.85 1.67 10.41
CA LEU A 69 -12.84 1.62 8.94
C LEU A 69 -13.54 2.83 8.32
N LEU A 70 -14.31 3.63 9.07
CA LEU A 70 -14.79 4.94 8.61
C LEU A 70 -13.64 5.89 8.25
N ALA A 71 -12.46 5.69 8.82
CA ALA A 71 -11.27 6.45 8.46
C ALA A 71 -10.90 6.26 6.97
N VAL A 72 -11.11 5.07 6.39
CA VAL A 72 -10.74 4.75 5.00
C VAL A 72 -11.38 5.70 3.97
N PRO A 73 -12.71 5.88 3.92
CA PRO A 73 -13.33 6.82 2.98
C PRO A 73 -12.93 8.28 3.25
N PHE A 74 -12.79 8.70 4.51
CA PHE A 74 -12.37 10.08 4.82
C PHE A 74 -10.93 10.37 4.38
N PHE A 75 -10.00 9.44 4.62
CA PHE A 75 -8.62 9.58 4.15
C PHE A 75 -8.53 9.53 2.62
N THR A 76 -9.28 8.64 1.99
CA THR A 76 -9.35 8.57 0.52
C THR A 76 -9.89 9.88 -0.07
N PHE A 77 -10.93 10.45 0.55
CA PHE A 77 -11.50 11.72 0.14
C PHE A 77 -10.52 12.89 0.30
N MET A 78 -9.82 12.97 1.44
CA MET A 78 -8.76 13.95 1.67
C MET A 78 -7.64 13.83 0.63
N GLY A 79 -7.14 12.61 0.39
CA GLY A 79 -6.11 12.35 -0.62
C GLY A 79 -6.54 12.80 -2.01
N LEU A 80 -7.80 12.52 -2.38
CA LEU A 80 -8.36 12.96 -3.66
C LEU A 80 -8.47 14.49 -3.77
N ILE A 81 -8.87 15.19 -2.69
CA ILE A 81 -8.90 16.65 -2.68
C ILE A 81 -7.51 17.22 -2.92
N LEU A 82 -6.49 16.69 -2.25
CA LEU A 82 -5.10 17.16 -2.36
C LEU A 82 -4.50 16.88 -3.73
N GLU A 83 -4.86 15.77 -4.35
CA GLU A 83 -4.47 15.45 -5.72
C GLU A 83 -5.17 16.39 -6.73
N ARG A 84 -6.48 16.59 -6.58
CA ARG A 84 -7.27 17.43 -7.49
C ARG A 84 -7.03 18.92 -7.33
N SER A 85 -6.48 19.38 -6.21
CA SER A 85 -6.13 20.79 -6.00
C SER A 85 -4.82 21.21 -6.68
N GLY A 86 -4.05 20.28 -7.26
CA GLY A 86 -2.74 20.56 -7.86
C GLY A 86 -1.60 20.70 -6.85
N MET A 87 -1.87 20.53 -5.55
CA MET A 87 -0.88 20.71 -4.49
C MET A 87 0.32 19.77 -4.65
N ALA A 88 0.11 18.55 -5.15
CA ALA A 88 1.19 17.59 -5.42
C ALA A 88 2.20 18.11 -6.46
N GLU A 89 1.71 18.77 -7.51
CA GLU A 89 2.54 19.32 -8.58
C GLU A 89 3.31 20.56 -8.08
N ASP A 90 2.63 21.44 -7.34
CA ASP A 90 3.26 22.63 -6.74
C ASP A 90 4.37 22.26 -5.72
N LEU A 91 4.15 21.21 -4.93
CA LEU A 91 5.16 20.67 -4.01
C LEU A 91 6.37 20.11 -4.78
N LEU A 92 6.15 19.34 -5.86
CA LEU A 92 7.24 18.85 -6.71
C LEU A 92 8.04 19.99 -7.33
N ASN A 93 7.37 21.03 -7.84
CA ASN A 93 8.04 22.21 -8.41
C ASN A 93 8.86 22.96 -7.36
N THR A 94 8.30 23.18 -6.16
CA THR A 94 8.95 23.91 -5.07
C THR A 94 10.16 23.15 -4.53
N ILE A 95 10.02 21.85 -4.28
CA ILE A 95 11.12 21.03 -3.77
C ILE A 95 12.18 20.80 -4.87
N GLY A 96 11.76 20.68 -6.14
CA GLY A 96 12.68 20.64 -7.28
C GLY A 96 13.56 21.89 -7.39
N GLN A 97 13.00 23.07 -7.12
CA GLN A 97 13.77 24.33 -7.04
C GLN A 97 14.70 24.36 -5.83
N LEU A 98 14.21 23.90 -4.67
CA LEU A 98 14.98 23.86 -3.42
C LEU A 98 16.24 23.00 -3.54
N PHE A 99 16.13 21.83 -4.16
CA PHE A 99 17.25 20.90 -4.34
C PHE A 99 17.96 21.04 -5.69
N GLY A 100 17.48 21.90 -6.59
CA GLY A 100 18.05 22.12 -7.93
C GLY A 100 19.56 22.38 -8.00
N PRO A 101 20.19 23.09 -7.03
CA PRO A 101 21.64 23.30 -7.02
C PRO A 101 22.46 22.06 -6.64
N ILE A 102 21.83 21.02 -6.09
CA ILE A 102 22.50 19.85 -5.51
C ILE A 102 22.57 18.73 -6.57
N ARG A 103 23.70 18.03 -6.63
CA ARG A 103 23.85 16.84 -7.48
C ARG A 103 22.84 15.77 -7.06
N GLY A 104 21.94 15.39 -7.97
CA GLY A 104 20.82 14.49 -7.64
C GLY A 104 19.57 15.20 -7.11
N GLY A 105 19.53 16.54 -7.15
CA GLY A 105 18.48 17.36 -6.56
C GLY A 105 17.04 16.92 -6.86
N LEU A 106 16.78 16.56 -8.10
CA LEU A 106 15.46 16.13 -8.54
C LEU A 106 15.07 14.75 -7.98
N ALA A 107 16.03 13.85 -7.78
CA ALA A 107 15.78 12.57 -7.12
C ALA A 107 15.46 12.74 -5.63
N TYR A 108 16.14 13.67 -4.93
CA TYR A 108 15.75 14.04 -3.57
C TYR A 108 14.35 14.64 -3.52
N ALA A 109 14.01 15.51 -4.47
CA ALA A 109 12.68 16.09 -4.55
C ALA A 109 11.58 15.02 -4.70
N VAL A 110 11.80 14.03 -5.56
CA VAL A 110 10.90 12.88 -5.68
C VAL A 110 10.77 12.14 -4.33
N ILE A 111 11.88 11.81 -3.66
CA ILE A 111 11.83 11.09 -2.37
C ILE A 111 11.02 11.86 -1.31
N PHE A 112 11.33 13.14 -1.11
CA PHE A 112 10.70 13.95 -0.07
C PHE A 112 9.25 14.31 -0.38
N VAL A 113 8.95 14.66 -1.64
CA VAL A 113 7.56 14.93 -2.02
C VAL A 113 6.74 13.66 -1.98
N GLY A 114 7.28 12.53 -2.43
CA GLY A 114 6.61 11.25 -2.29
C GLY A 114 6.41 10.85 -0.84
N ALA A 115 7.33 11.17 0.07
CA ALA A 115 7.14 10.98 1.51
C ALA A 115 6.02 11.88 2.11
N LEU A 116 5.89 13.12 1.64
CA LEU A 116 4.84 14.06 2.06
C LEU A 116 3.47 13.67 1.49
N LEU A 117 3.41 13.28 0.21
CA LEU A 117 2.19 12.83 -0.45
C LEU A 117 1.77 11.43 0.01
N ALA A 118 2.73 10.59 0.38
CA ALA A 118 2.51 9.28 0.98
C ALA A 118 1.60 9.37 2.20
N ALA A 119 1.92 10.32 3.10
CA ALA A 119 1.15 10.58 4.31
C ALA A 119 -0.31 10.94 4.02
N THR A 120 -0.63 11.53 2.87
CA THR A 120 -1.98 12.02 2.60
C THR A 120 -2.81 11.11 1.70
N THR A 121 -2.17 10.36 0.81
CA THR A 121 -2.85 9.51 -0.18
C THR A 121 -3.01 8.06 0.27
N GLY A 122 -2.05 7.50 1.02
CA GLY A 122 -2.13 6.12 1.54
C GLY A 122 -2.23 5.01 0.48
N VAL A 123 -2.10 5.33 -0.82
CA VAL A 123 -2.31 4.41 -1.95
C VAL A 123 -1.12 4.47 -2.91
N VAL A 124 -0.30 3.41 -2.91
CA VAL A 124 0.92 3.32 -3.72
C VAL A 124 0.66 3.51 -5.22
N ALA A 125 -0.38 2.88 -5.76
CA ALA A 125 -0.65 2.92 -7.20
C ALA A 125 -0.89 4.35 -7.70
N ALA A 126 -1.68 5.14 -6.96
CA ALA A 126 -1.96 6.53 -7.31
C ALA A 126 -0.68 7.38 -7.22
N SER A 127 0.06 7.30 -6.11
CA SER A 127 1.28 8.08 -5.92
C SER A 127 2.34 7.77 -7.00
N VAL A 128 2.55 6.49 -7.32
CA VAL A 128 3.53 6.09 -8.36
C VAL A 128 3.11 6.57 -9.74
N ILE A 129 1.82 6.48 -10.10
CA ILE A 129 1.32 6.96 -11.40
C ILE A 129 1.48 8.47 -11.50
N SER A 130 1.03 9.22 -10.49
CA SER A 130 1.08 10.69 -10.51
C SER A 130 2.52 11.20 -10.52
N MET A 131 3.40 10.65 -9.67
CA MET A 131 4.83 11.00 -9.70
C MET A 131 5.53 10.51 -10.97
N GLY A 132 5.13 9.37 -11.52
CA GLY A 132 5.64 8.87 -12.79
C GLY A 132 5.30 9.79 -13.96
N LEU A 133 4.06 10.28 -14.02
CA LEU A 133 3.61 11.18 -15.08
C LEU A 133 4.24 12.57 -14.98
N ILE A 134 4.45 13.07 -13.76
CA ILE A 134 4.99 14.42 -13.51
C ILE A 134 6.53 14.41 -13.52
N SER A 135 7.16 13.58 -12.69
CA SER A 135 8.60 13.66 -12.40
C SER A 135 9.47 12.93 -13.42
N LEU A 136 9.04 11.79 -13.96
CA LEU A 136 9.86 11.01 -14.91
C LEU A 136 10.27 11.79 -16.16
N PRO A 137 9.37 12.48 -16.90
CA PRO A 137 9.78 13.22 -18.09
C PRO A 137 10.75 14.35 -17.76
N ILE A 138 10.61 14.99 -16.59
CA ILE A 138 11.51 16.04 -16.13
C ILE A 138 12.89 15.45 -15.82
N MET A 139 12.96 14.35 -15.06
CA MET A 139 14.22 13.66 -14.75
C MET A 139 14.99 13.26 -16.01
N LEU A 140 14.30 12.72 -17.02
CA LEU A 140 14.94 12.34 -18.28
C LEU A 140 15.44 13.54 -19.09
N ARG A 141 14.72 14.67 -19.08
CA ARG A 141 15.18 15.92 -19.72
C ARG A 141 16.44 16.49 -19.06
N TYR A 142 16.59 16.30 -17.75
CA TYR A 142 17.78 16.67 -16.98
C TYR A 142 18.91 15.62 -17.04
N GLY A 143 18.77 14.58 -17.88
CA GLY A 143 19.83 13.59 -18.11
C GLY A 143 19.98 12.51 -17.04
N TYR A 144 18.98 12.30 -16.19
CA TYR A 144 19.01 11.19 -15.22
C TYR A 144 18.95 9.84 -15.93
N ASP A 145 19.68 8.87 -15.39
CA ASP A 145 19.57 7.48 -15.83
C ASP A 145 18.15 6.94 -15.62
N ARG A 146 17.64 6.19 -16.61
CA ARG A 146 16.27 5.65 -16.59
C ARG A 146 16.04 4.71 -15.41
N ARG A 147 17.05 3.93 -15.00
CA ARG A 147 16.93 2.98 -13.88
C ARG A 147 16.88 3.73 -12.55
N LEU A 148 17.69 4.77 -12.38
CA LEU A 148 17.63 5.62 -11.19
C LEU A 148 16.29 6.35 -11.10
N ALA A 149 15.85 7.00 -12.20
CA ALA A 149 14.60 7.76 -12.20
C ALA A 149 13.37 6.88 -11.93
N SER A 150 13.23 5.75 -12.64
CA SER A 150 12.12 4.81 -12.42
C SER A 150 12.19 4.15 -11.04
N GLY A 151 13.38 3.78 -10.58
CA GLY A 151 13.59 3.15 -9.27
C GLY A 151 13.24 4.09 -8.11
N VAL A 152 13.68 5.35 -8.16
CA VAL A 152 13.40 6.35 -7.11
C VAL A 152 11.91 6.69 -7.07
N ILE A 153 11.26 6.85 -8.21
CA ILE A 153 9.80 7.10 -8.28
C ILE A 153 9.03 5.90 -7.72
N ALA A 154 9.37 4.67 -8.15
CA ALA A 154 8.71 3.46 -7.68
C ALA A 154 8.91 3.26 -6.16
N ALA A 155 10.14 3.41 -5.67
CA ALA A 155 10.46 3.27 -4.24
C ALA A 155 9.77 4.35 -3.39
N SER A 156 9.82 5.61 -3.83
CA SER A 156 9.19 6.73 -3.13
C SER A 156 7.68 6.55 -3.01
N GLY A 157 7.01 6.04 -4.05
CA GLY A 157 5.57 5.74 -3.97
C GLY A 157 5.21 4.64 -2.95
N THR A 158 6.12 3.73 -2.61
CA THR A 158 5.87 2.73 -1.55
C THR A 158 5.85 3.33 -0.14
N LEU A 159 6.41 4.54 0.04
CA LEU A 159 6.38 5.25 1.32
C LEU A 159 4.94 5.54 1.77
N ALA A 160 3.98 5.59 0.85
CA ALA A 160 2.54 5.75 1.12
C ALA A 160 1.97 4.67 2.04
N GLN A 161 2.62 3.51 2.14
CA GLN A 161 2.17 2.44 3.02
C GLN A 161 2.64 2.63 4.46
N ILE A 162 3.80 3.27 4.67
CA ILE A 162 4.47 3.30 5.98
C ILE A 162 4.41 4.66 6.68
N ILE A 163 4.44 5.77 5.94
CA ILE A 163 4.45 7.11 6.52
C ILE A 163 3.02 7.50 6.91
N PRO A 164 2.73 7.77 8.19
CA PRO A 164 1.39 8.15 8.61
C PRO A 164 0.95 9.55 8.11
N PRO A 165 -0.36 9.77 7.88
CA PRO A 165 -1.44 8.76 7.92
C PRO A 165 -1.37 7.71 6.80
N SER A 166 -1.70 6.45 7.11
CA SER A 166 -1.65 5.33 6.15
C SER A 166 -2.84 4.41 6.28
N LEU A 167 -3.52 4.16 5.16
CA LEU A 167 -4.64 3.23 5.07
C LEU A 167 -4.25 1.81 5.47
N VAL A 168 -3.04 1.38 5.11
CA VAL A 168 -2.54 0.04 5.46
C VAL A 168 -2.41 -0.10 6.98
N LEU A 169 -1.90 0.93 7.66
CA LEU A 169 -1.76 0.91 9.11
C LEU A 169 -3.11 0.95 9.84
N ILE A 170 -4.11 1.63 9.29
CA ILE A 170 -5.49 1.62 9.83
C ILE A 170 -6.07 0.21 9.78
N VAL A 171 -5.96 -0.47 8.63
CA VAL A 171 -6.45 -1.84 8.47
C VAL A 171 -5.67 -2.79 9.37
N LEU A 172 -4.34 -2.64 9.48
CA LEU A 172 -3.54 -3.46 10.40
C LEU A 172 -3.91 -3.21 11.87
N ALA A 173 -4.18 -1.96 12.26
CA ALA A 173 -4.62 -1.64 13.62
C ALA A 173 -5.91 -2.38 13.96
N ASP A 174 -6.89 -2.34 13.05
CA ASP A 174 -8.16 -3.06 13.18
C ASP A 174 -7.96 -4.58 13.30
N GLN A 175 -7.20 -5.17 12.38
CA GLN A 175 -6.96 -6.62 12.38
C GLN A 175 -6.16 -7.11 13.59
N LEU A 176 -5.28 -6.28 14.13
CA LEU A 176 -4.48 -6.59 15.33
C LEU A 176 -5.20 -6.20 16.64
N GLY A 177 -6.37 -5.57 16.58
CA GLY A 177 -7.07 -5.04 17.75
C GLY A 177 -6.24 -4.00 18.52
N LYS A 178 -5.46 -3.19 17.81
CA LYS A 178 -4.58 -2.14 18.35
C LYS A 178 -5.09 -0.75 18.00
N SER A 179 -4.65 0.24 18.76
CA SER A 179 -4.93 1.65 18.44
C SER A 179 -4.24 2.06 17.14
N VAL A 180 -4.97 2.77 16.28
CA VAL A 180 -4.39 3.40 15.07
C VAL A 180 -3.25 4.35 15.42
N GLY A 181 -3.39 5.08 16.54
CA GLY A 181 -2.34 5.98 17.02
C GLY A 181 -1.04 5.26 17.38
N ASP A 182 -1.14 4.07 17.97
CA ASP A 182 0.03 3.25 18.30
C ASP A 182 0.71 2.72 17.03
N MET A 183 -0.08 2.31 16.03
CA MET A 183 0.47 1.91 14.73
C MET A 183 1.19 3.08 14.05
N TYR A 184 0.65 4.29 14.11
CA TYR A 184 1.28 5.49 13.55
C TYR A 184 2.58 5.84 14.29
N ALA A 185 2.55 5.85 15.62
CA ALA A 185 3.75 6.10 16.42
C ALA A 185 4.85 5.07 16.13
N GLY A 186 4.49 3.79 15.99
CA GLY A 186 5.41 2.72 15.65
C GLY A 186 5.98 2.81 14.22
N ALA A 187 5.24 3.40 13.28
CA ALA A 187 5.63 3.47 11.87
C ALA A 187 6.46 4.72 11.50
N ILE A 188 6.38 5.80 12.28
CA ILE A 188 7.14 7.04 12.00
C ILE A 188 8.65 6.78 11.92
N PHE A 189 9.22 6.12 12.92
CA PHE A 189 10.66 5.84 12.95
C PHE A 189 11.13 5.02 11.75
N PRO A 190 10.57 3.84 11.44
CA PRO A 190 10.99 3.07 10.28
C PRO A 190 10.69 3.80 8.95
N GLY A 191 9.60 4.58 8.86
CA GLY A 191 9.30 5.39 7.67
C GLY A 191 10.36 6.47 7.40
N LEU A 192 10.81 7.17 8.44
CA LEU A 192 11.90 8.15 8.33
C LEU A 192 13.24 7.50 8.01
N VAL A 193 13.55 6.35 8.63
CA VAL A 193 14.76 5.57 8.33
C VAL A 193 14.76 5.15 6.86
N LEU A 194 13.64 4.63 6.34
CA LEU A 194 13.54 4.21 4.94
C LEU A 194 13.71 5.39 3.97
N THR A 195 13.09 6.53 4.29
CA THR A 195 13.26 7.78 3.52
C THR A 195 14.72 8.24 3.52
N ALA A 196 15.39 8.18 4.66
CA ALA A 196 16.81 8.52 4.78
C ALA A 196 17.71 7.55 3.99
N LEU A 197 17.42 6.24 4.03
CA LEU A 197 18.14 5.24 3.23
C LEU A 197 18.01 5.51 1.72
N TYR A 198 16.84 5.93 1.25
CA TYR A 198 16.66 6.32 -0.15
C TYR A 198 17.48 7.56 -0.50
N ALA A 199 17.51 8.57 0.37
CA ALA A 199 18.33 9.76 0.17
C ALA A 199 19.84 9.45 0.17
N ILE A 200 20.30 8.57 1.07
CA ILE A 200 21.68 8.08 1.13
C ILE A 200 22.05 7.30 -0.13
N TYR A 201 21.13 6.46 -0.63
CA TYR A 201 21.35 5.74 -1.89
C TYR A 201 21.53 6.71 -3.07
N VAL A 202 20.66 7.71 -3.19
CA VAL A 202 20.80 8.75 -4.23
C VAL A 202 22.13 9.47 -4.09
N PHE A 203 22.53 9.83 -2.87
CA PHE A 203 23.81 10.48 -2.60
C PHE A 203 25.02 9.64 -3.06
N GLY A 204 25.01 8.34 -2.76
CA GLY A 204 26.09 7.44 -3.18
C GLY A 204 26.18 7.25 -4.69
N VAL A 205 25.07 7.39 -5.42
CA VAL A 205 25.02 7.28 -6.89
C VAL A 205 25.38 8.59 -7.57
N THR A 206 25.17 9.75 -6.93
CA THR A 206 25.39 11.08 -7.52
C THR A 206 26.76 11.70 -7.21
N MET A 207 27.53 11.08 -6.33
CA MET A 207 28.93 11.44 -6.01
C MET A 207 29.91 11.09 -7.12
#